data_AF-A0A1D9P5U4-F1
#
_entry.id   AF-A0A1D9P5U4-F1
#
_cell.length_a   1.000
_cell.length_b   1.000
_cell.length_c   1.000
_cell.angle_alpha   90.00
_cell.angle_beta   90.00
_cell.angle_gamma   90.00
#
_symmetry.space_group_name_H-M   'P 1'
#
loop_
_entity.id
_entity.type
_entity.pdbx_description
1 polymer ?
#
loop_
_entity_poly.entity_id
_entity_poly.type
_entity_poly.pdbx_seq_one_letter_code
_entity_poly.pdbx_strand_id
1 'polypeptide(L)'
;MTYTELFSLEPLAFLTWLDKTFPTKVPDCIDTVSDMTKAAGQLLMFTNEYAYISELSSLARILTRKAKREGRKTDYEDMVDKRDAIENKMSAIKQCYQGVSRSITVRSENNEELRMLSSRYVA
;
A
#
# COMPACT_ATOMS: atom_id res chain seq x y z
N MET A 1 -10.54 7.85 14.81
CA MET A 1 -11.16 8.69 13.76
C MET A 1 -12.18 7.84 13.03
N THR A 2 -13.42 8.31 12.95
CA THR A 2 -14.50 7.65 12.21
C THR A 2 -14.41 7.96 10.71
N TYR A 3 -15.12 7.20 9.87
CA TYR A 3 -15.18 7.50 8.43
C TYR A 3 -15.77 8.89 8.13
N THR A 4 -16.75 9.31 8.92
CA THR A 4 -17.37 10.65 8.76
C THR A 4 -16.36 11.75 9.04
N GLU A 5 -15.62 11.66 10.15
CA GLU A 5 -14.57 12.63 10.49
C GLU A 5 -13.49 12.69 9.40
N LEU A 6 -13.08 11.52 8.90
CA LEU A 6 -12.06 11.43 7.87
C LEU A 6 -12.49 12.10 6.55
N PHE A 7 -13.70 11.81 6.05
CA PHE A 7 -14.19 12.39 4.79
C PHE A 7 -14.58 13.87 4.90
N SER A 8 -14.70 14.39 6.12
CA SER A 8 -14.93 15.82 6.39
C SER A 8 -13.66 16.66 6.31
N LEU A 9 -12.47 16.04 6.23
CA LEU A 9 -11.22 16.77 6.00
C LEU A 9 -11.22 17.45 4.63
N GLU A 10 -10.57 18.60 4.52
CA GLU A 10 -10.26 19.20 3.21
C GLU A 10 -9.38 18.26 2.36
N PRO A 11 -9.48 18.27 1.02
CA PRO A 11 -8.76 17.33 0.15
C PRO A 11 -7.25 17.23 0.44
N LEU A 12 -6.57 18.37 0.64
CA LEU A 12 -5.14 18.40 0.94
C LEU A 12 -4.81 17.82 2.32
N ALA A 13 -5.66 18.08 3.33
CA ALA A 13 -5.50 17.53 4.67
C ALA A 13 -5.73 16.01 4.66
N PHE A 14 -6.72 15.55 3.89
CA PHE A 14 -6.99 14.12 3.67
C PHE A 14 -5.81 13.43 2.98
N LEU A 15 -5.24 14.02 1.92
CA LEU A 15 -4.05 13.49 1.26
C LEU A 15 -2.86 13.41 2.22
N THR A 16 -2.62 14.47 3.00
CA THR A 16 -1.55 14.49 4.01
C THR A 16 -1.75 13.41 5.06
N TRP A 17 -3.01 13.16 5.47
CA TRP A 17 -3.34 12.08 6.38
C TRP A 17 -3.06 10.70 5.77
N LEU A 18 -3.44 10.48 4.50
CA LEU A 18 -3.15 9.23 3.78
C LEU A 18 -1.65 8.93 3.75
N ASP A 19 -0.83 9.92 3.41
CA ASP A 19 0.62 9.75 3.32
C ASP A 19 1.28 9.46 4.66
N LYS A 20 0.81 10.11 5.73
CA LYS A 20 1.33 9.86 7.08
C LYS A 20 0.89 8.51 7.65
N THR A 21 -0.35 8.10 7.35
CA THR A 21 -0.94 6.87 7.91
C THR A 21 -0.44 5.63 7.17
N PHE A 22 -0.23 5.73 5.86
CA PHE A 22 0.17 4.63 4.99
C PHE A 22 1.49 4.94 4.28
N PRO A 23 2.62 4.86 5.02
CA PRO A 23 3.94 5.12 4.46
C PRO A 23 4.33 4.01 3.48
N THR A 24 4.57 4.39 2.22
CA THR A 24 4.99 3.47 1.15
C THR A 24 6.52 3.36 1.13
N LYS A 25 7.10 2.84 2.22
CA LYS A 25 8.55 2.61 2.33
C LYS A 25 8.86 1.12 2.22
N VAL A 26 9.81 0.78 1.36
CA VAL A 26 10.35 -0.58 1.21
C VAL A 26 11.80 -0.62 1.72
N PRO A 27 12.34 -1.80 2.06
CA PRO A 27 13.76 -1.96 2.39
C PRO A 27 14.64 -1.64 1.18
N ASP A 28 15.81 -1.07 1.44
CA ASP A 28 16.81 -0.80 0.39
C ASP A 28 17.50 -2.09 -0.08
N CYS A 29 17.62 -3.10 0.80
CA CYS A 29 18.20 -4.41 0.52
C CYS A 29 17.60 -5.51 1.42
N ILE A 30 17.78 -6.78 1.03
CA ILE A 30 17.39 -7.97 1.80
C ILE A 30 18.56 -8.96 1.77
N ASP A 31 19.52 -8.75 2.66
CA ASP A 31 20.77 -9.52 2.66
C ASP A 31 20.78 -10.62 3.72
N THR A 32 20.13 -10.41 4.85
CA THR A 32 20.13 -11.39 5.95
C THR A 32 18.81 -12.15 6.07
N VAL A 33 18.84 -13.28 6.79
CA VAL A 33 17.61 -14.00 7.17
C VAL A 33 16.68 -13.11 7.99
N SER A 34 17.24 -12.24 8.85
CA SER A 34 16.46 -11.27 9.62
C SER A 34 15.73 -10.28 8.71
N ASP A 35 16.37 -9.82 7.64
CA ASP A 35 15.76 -8.91 6.67
C ASP A 35 14.64 -9.60 5.89
N MET A 36 14.81 -10.88 5.54
CA MET A 36 13.73 -11.68 4.93
C MET A 36 12.51 -11.79 5.85
N THR A 37 12.73 -12.01 7.16
CA THR A 37 11.62 -12.05 8.14
C THR A 37 10.92 -10.70 8.27
N LYS A 38 11.68 -9.59 8.33
CA LYS A 38 11.10 -8.23 8.37
C LYS A 38 10.31 -7.92 7.09
N ALA A 39 10.86 -8.26 5.93
CA ALA A 39 10.23 -8.07 4.63
C ALA A 39 8.92 -8.87 4.52
N ALA A 40 8.89 -10.11 5.00
CA ALA A 40 7.66 -10.90 5.08
C ALA A 40 6.62 -10.24 6.00
N GLY A 41 7.04 -9.67 7.14
CA GLY A 41 6.16 -8.87 7.99
C GLY A 41 5.59 -7.63 7.27
N GLN A 42 6.41 -6.94 6.49
CA GLN A 42 5.95 -5.79 5.68
C GLN A 42 4.93 -6.19 4.60
N LEU A 43 5.06 -7.38 3.99
CA LEU A 43 4.05 -7.87 3.05
C LEU A 43 2.67 -8.00 3.72
N LEU A 44 2.62 -8.49 4.96
CA LEU A 44 1.38 -8.58 5.72
C LEU A 44 0.83 -7.19 6.06
N MET A 45 1.70 -6.24 6.42
CA MET A 45 1.30 -4.85 6.63
C MET A 45 0.67 -4.25 5.38
N PHE A 46 1.34 -4.32 4.22
CA PHE A 46 0.79 -3.82 2.96
C PHE A 46 -0.53 -4.50 2.59
N THR A 47 -0.69 -5.79 2.89
CA THR A 47 -1.95 -6.52 2.65
C THR A 47 -3.09 -5.93 3.46
N ASN A 48 -2.86 -5.70 4.76
CA ASN A 48 -3.86 -5.11 5.67
C ASN A 48 -4.19 -3.66 5.29
N GLU A 49 -3.17 -2.86 5.00
CA GLU A 49 -3.35 -1.47 4.56
C GLU A 49 -4.12 -1.40 3.25
N TYR A 50 -3.79 -2.25 2.27
CA TYR A 50 -4.51 -2.33 1.00
C TYR A 50 -5.99 -2.66 1.20
N ALA A 51 -6.31 -3.62 2.08
CA ALA A 51 -7.69 -3.98 2.39
C ALA A 51 -8.47 -2.77 2.95
N TYR A 52 -7.89 -2.07 3.92
CA TYR A 52 -8.51 -0.88 4.51
C TYR A 52 -8.69 0.26 3.50
N ILE A 53 -7.68 0.54 2.67
CA ILE A 53 -7.77 1.60 1.64
C ILE A 53 -8.78 1.22 0.54
N SER A 54 -8.94 -0.07 0.23
CA SER A 54 -9.97 -0.55 -0.69
C SER A 54 -11.39 -0.30 -0.14
N GLU A 55 -11.60 -0.44 1.16
CA GLU A 55 -12.86 -0.06 1.82
C GLU A 55 -13.09 1.46 1.72
N LEU A 56 -12.07 2.27 1.99
CA LEU A 56 -12.15 3.73 1.83
C LEU A 56 -12.49 4.13 0.38
N SER A 57 -11.91 3.47 -0.62
CA SER A 57 -12.20 3.73 -2.04
C SER A 57 -13.67 3.47 -2.36
N SER A 58 -14.23 2.39 -1.80
CA SER A 58 -15.64 2.05 -1.97
C SER A 58 -16.55 3.12 -1.37
N LEU A 59 -16.23 3.60 -0.16
CA LEU A 59 -16.96 4.69 0.49
C LEU A 59 -16.85 6.00 -0.31
N ALA A 60 -15.64 6.39 -0.73
CA ALA A 60 -15.40 7.61 -1.50
C ALA A 60 -16.22 7.62 -2.80
N ARG A 61 -16.30 6.48 -3.51
CA ARG A 61 -17.14 6.33 -4.71
C ARG A 61 -18.63 6.53 -4.44
N ILE A 62 -19.13 6.01 -3.32
CA ILE A 62 -20.53 6.20 -2.91
C ILE A 62 -20.81 7.67 -2.58
N LEU A 63 -19.94 8.29 -1.79
CA LEU A 63 -20.06 9.69 -1.37
C LEU A 63 -19.97 10.65 -2.57
N THR A 64 -19.06 10.38 -3.51
CA THR A 64 -18.92 11.14 -4.76
C THR A 64 -20.25 11.11 -5.54
N ARG A 65 -20.82 9.91 -5.72
CA ARG A 65 -22.10 9.75 -6.44
C ARG A 65 -23.25 10.41 -5.71
N LYS A 66 -23.25 10.39 -4.37
CA LYS A 66 -24.26 11.06 -3.54
C LYS A 66 -24.21 12.58 -3.73
N ALA A 67 -23.03 13.20 -3.59
CA ALA A 67 -22.84 14.64 -3.80
C ALA A 67 -23.30 15.08 -5.19
N LYS A 68 -22.96 14.30 -6.23
CA LYS A 68 -23.41 14.54 -7.60
C LYS A 68 -24.94 14.53 -7.74
N ARG A 69 -25.62 13.54 -7.14
CA ARG A 69 -27.09 13.42 -7.20
C ARG A 69 -27.80 14.56 -6.47
N GLU A 70 -27.19 15.07 -5.41
CA GLU A 70 -27.75 16.16 -4.58
C GLU A 70 -27.40 17.55 -5.14
N GLY A 71 -26.66 17.66 -6.25
CA GLY A 71 -26.29 18.94 -6.85
C GLY A 71 -25.24 19.73 -6.07
N ARG A 72 -24.57 19.08 -5.11
CA ARG A 72 -23.52 19.72 -4.29
C ARG A 72 -22.20 19.69 -5.05
N LYS A 73 -21.99 20.70 -5.91
CA LYS A 73 -20.85 20.76 -6.83
C LYS A 73 -19.49 20.72 -6.13
N THR A 74 -19.27 21.59 -5.15
CA THR A 74 -18.00 21.66 -4.40
C THR A 74 -17.71 20.33 -3.70
N ASP A 75 -18.66 19.80 -2.94
CA ASP A 75 -18.52 18.50 -2.27
C ASP A 75 -18.22 17.35 -3.25
N TYR A 76 -18.78 17.41 -4.46
CA TYR A 76 -18.51 16.43 -5.50
C TYR A 76 -17.06 16.52 -5.98
N GLU A 77 -16.57 17.73 -6.27
CA GLU A 77 -15.20 17.99 -6.71
C GLU A 77 -14.19 17.57 -5.62
N ASP A 78 -14.41 17.98 -4.38
CA ASP A 78 -13.56 17.59 -3.25
C ASP A 78 -13.52 16.07 -3.03
N MET A 79 -14.65 15.40 -3.23
CA MET A 79 -14.73 13.94 -3.08
C MET A 79 -14.07 13.21 -4.25
N VAL A 80 -14.09 13.79 -5.45
CA VAL A 80 -13.32 13.27 -6.60
C VAL A 80 -11.83 13.30 -6.28
N ASP A 81 -11.32 14.43 -5.79
CA ASP A 81 -9.90 14.55 -5.43
C ASP A 81 -9.48 13.54 -4.35
N LYS A 82 -10.31 13.38 -3.30
CA LYS A 82 -10.07 12.38 -2.25
C LYS A 82 -10.10 10.96 -2.80
N ARG A 83 -11.05 10.63 -3.68
CA ARG A 83 -11.13 9.32 -4.33
C ARG A 83 -9.87 9.03 -5.12
N ASP A 84 -9.41 9.99 -5.91
CA ASP A 84 -8.25 9.81 -6.78
C ASP A 84 -6.96 9.68 -5.93
N ALA A 85 -6.86 10.42 -4.82
CA ALA A 85 -5.81 10.23 -3.82
C ALA A 85 -5.80 8.81 -3.21
N ILE A 86 -6.97 8.27 -2.86
CA ILE A 86 -7.12 6.90 -2.35
C ILE A 86 -6.66 5.89 -3.40
N GLU A 87 -7.09 6.03 -4.66
CA GLU A 87 -6.72 5.12 -5.75
C GLU A 87 -5.22 5.14 -6.03
N ASN A 88 -4.60 6.33 -6.01
CA ASN A 88 -3.15 6.48 -6.13
C ASN A 88 -2.41 5.80 -4.97
N LYS A 89 -2.86 5.99 -3.72
CA LYS A 89 -2.23 5.34 -2.56
C LYS A 89 -2.37 3.82 -2.62
N MET A 90 -3.54 3.32 -3.00
CA MET A 90 -3.81 1.89 -3.17
C MET A 90 -2.86 1.28 -4.22
N SER A 91 -2.64 1.98 -5.34
CA SER A 91 -1.67 1.58 -6.36
C SER A 91 -0.24 1.55 -5.82
N ALA A 92 0.16 2.57 -5.05
CA ALA A 92 1.50 2.64 -4.46
C ALA A 92 1.77 1.49 -3.48
N ILE A 93 0.82 1.18 -2.59
CA ILE A 93 0.94 0.04 -1.64
C ILE A 93 1.05 -1.29 -2.40
N LYS A 94 0.25 -1.48 -3.45
CA LYS A 94 0.33 -2.67 -4.29
C LYS A 94 1.70 -2.80 -4.96
N GLN A 95 2.26 -1.70 -5.46
CA GLN A 95 3.61 -1.69 -6.03
C GLN A 95 4.68 -2.02 -4.97
N CYS A 96 4.58 -1.46 -3.77
CA CYS A 96 5.48 -1.79 -2.66
C CYS A 96 5.42 -3.28 -2.30
N TYR A 97 4.21 -3.85 -2.16
CA TYR A 97 4.02 -5.28 -1.93
C TYR A 97 4.70 -6.13 -3.01
N GLN A 98 4.47 -5.79 -4.28
CA GLN A 98 5.06 -6.52 -5.41
C GLN A 98 6.59 -6.44 -5.41
N GLY A 99 7.15 -5.24 -5.15
CA GLY A 99 8.58 -5.02 -5.09
C GLY A 99 9.26 -5.81 -3.96
N VAL A 100 8.70 -5.77 -2.75
CA VAL A 100 9.22 -6.53 -1.61
C VAL A 100 9.10 -8.03 -1.85
N SER A 101 7.95 -8.50 -2.35
CA SER A 101 7.72 -9.92 -2.63
C SER A 101 8.73 -10.45 -3.65
N ARG A 102 8.96 -9.71 -4.75
CA ARG A 102 9.95 -10.09 -5.75
C ARG A 102 11.37 -10.12 -5.18
N SER A 103 11.71 -9.16 -4.31
CA SER A 103 13.03 -9.09 -3.67
C SER A 103 13.29 -10.30 -2.76
N ILE A 104 12.28 -10.75 -2.01
CA ILE A 104 12.37 -11.98 -1.20
C ILE A 104 12.59 -13.20 -2.10
N THR A 105 11.84 -13.32 -3.20
CA THR A 105 12.00 -14.43 -4.15
C THR A 105 13.43 -14.49 -4.69
N VAL A 106 13.95 -13.37 -5.20
CA VAL A 106 15.33 -13.31 -5.73
C VAL A 106 16.35 -13.70 -4.67
N ARG A 107 16.19 -13.25 -3.42
CA ARG A 107 17.10 -13.65 -2.33
C ARG A 107 17.04 -15.15 -2.04
N SER A 108 15.85 -15.73 -2.07
CA SER A 108 15.65 -17.17 -1.87
C SER A 108 16.29 -17.99 -2.99
N GLU A 109 16.15 -17.57 -4.25
CA GLU A 109 16.76 -18.20 -5.42
C GLU A 109 18.29 -18.16 -5.32
N ASN A 110 18.88 -16.99 -5.00
CA ASN A 110 20.32 -16.83 -4.83
C ASN A 110 20.89 -17.73 -3.71
N ASN A 111 20.18 -17.85 -2.58
CA ASN A 111 20.61 -18.71 -1.47
C ASN A 111 20.60 -20.19 -1.85
N GLU A 112 19.62 -20.61 -2.64
CA GLU A 112 19.53 -21.99 -3.11
C GLU A 112 20.65 -22.30 -4.12
N GLU A 113 20.94 -21.40 -5.05
CA GLU A 113 22.08 -21.55 -5.97
C GLU A 113 23.42 -21.67 -5.22
N LEU A 114 23.66 -20.82 -4.21
CA LEU A 114 24.86 -20.89 -3.37
C LEU A 114 24.96 -22.24 -2.65
N ARG A 115 23.84 -22.75 -2.13
CA ARG A 115 23.77 -24.07 -1.47
C ARG A 115 24.13 -25.18 -2.46
N MET A 116 23.56 -25.17 -3.66
CA MET A 116 23.86 -26.15 -4.70
C MET A 116 25.34 -26.13 -5.11
N LEU A 117 25.93 -24.94 -5.28
CA LEU A 117 27.34 -24.79 -5.61
C LEU A 117 28.23 -25.33 -4.48
N SER A 118 27.97 -24.95 -3.22
CA SER A 118 28.75 -25.44 -2.08
C SER A 118 28.71 -26.98 -1.97
N SER A 119 27.57 -27.60 -2.26
CA SER A 119 27.41 -29.06 -2.20
C SER A 119 28.21 -29.80 -3.28
N ARG A 120 28.54 -29.14 -4.40
CA ARG A 120 29.32 -29.74 -5.50
C ARG A 120 30.84 -29.71 -5.24
N TYR A 121 31.32 -28.84 -4.36
CA TYR A 121 32.75 -28.74 -4.01
C TYR A 121 33.15 -29.64 -2.84
N VAL A 122 32.19 -30.26 -2.14
CA VAL A 122 32.41 -31.14 -0.98
C VAL A 122 32.18 -32.63 -1.32
N ALA A 123 31.79 -32.92 -2.57
CA ALA A 123 31.63 -34.28 -3.13
C ALA A 123 32.82 -34.61 -4.06
#